data_AF-A0A6P1DNB4-F1
#
_entry.id   AF-A0A6P1DNB4-F1
#
_cell.length_a   1.000
_cell.length_b   1.000
_cell.length_c   1.000
_cell.angle_alpha   90.00
_cell.angle_beta   90.00
_cell.angle_gamma   90.00
#
_symmetry.space_group_name_H-M   'P 1'
#
loop_
_entity.id
_entity.type
_entity.pdbx_description
1 polymer ?
#
loop_
_entity_poly.entity_id
_entity_poly.type
_entity_poly.pdbx_seq_one_letter_code
_entity_poly.pdbx_strand_id
1 'polypeptide(L)'
;MAFITRLSRLVRADLHAMLDRLEAPDLVLAQAVREMEQALDQDKRALARLEREGTRLQDQRAELERGLRQTAEALDDCLAAGQDDLARPVIRRRLETERQAGQLSQRLRALEADAETRRQRLAEQEARLVDLRSRAAFYEESGAAEEGRFSEAWSSSSDAVRDADVEIALLQAKRQRGATS
;
A
#
# COMPACT_ATOMS: atom_id res chain seq x y z
N MET A 1 2.22 5.41 10.92
CA MET A 1 1.07 4.55 10.55
C MET A 1 -0.30 4.96 11.16
N ALA A 2 -0.50 6.19 11.67
CA ALA A 2 -1.79 6.58 12.27
C ALA A 2 -2.43 7.87 11.72
N PHE A 3 -1.66 8.76 11.09
CA PHE A 3 -2.19 10.03 10.57
C PHE A 3 -2.99 9.85 9.28
N ILE A 4 -2.44 9.15 8.28
CA ILE A 4 -3.10 8.94 6.99
C ILE A 4 -4.41 8.15 7.12
N THR A 5 -4.44 7.10 7.95
CA THR A 5 -5.64 6.27 8.13
C THR A 5 -6.77 7.00 8.83
N ARG A 6 -6.45 8.03 9.64
CA ARG A 6 -7.44 8.93 10.25
C ARG A 6 -7.89 9.99 9.25
N LEU A 7 -6.97 10.55 8.47
CA LEU A 7 -7.26 11.58 7.47
C LEU A 7 -8.10 11.04 6.30
N SER A 8 -7.81 9.82 5.82
CA SER A 8 -8.57 9.19 4.72
C SER A 8 -9.95 8.66 5.15
N ARG A 9 -10.21 8.47 6.45
CA ARG A 9 -11.53 8.10 6.98
C ARG A 9 -12.43 9.30 7.23
N LEU A 10 -11.87 10.51 7.25
CA LEU A 10 -12.64 11.72 7.43
C LEU A 10 -13.24 12.13 6.09
N VAL A 11 -14.56 12.16 6.05
CA VAL A 11 -15.38 12.40 4.86
C VAL A 11 -15.06 13.77 4.27
N ARG A 12 -15.16 13.87 2.94
CA ARG A 12 -14.83 15.02 2.08
C ARG A 12 -15.28 16.40 2.59
N ALA A 13 -16.35 16.47 3.39
CA ALA A 13 -16.88 17.71 3.97
C ALA A 13 -16.15 18.16 5.25
N ASP A 14 -15.75 17.23 6.12
CA ASP A 14 -15.05 17.54 7.38
C ASP A 14 -13.57 17.86 7.15
N LEU A 15 -12.97 17.33 6.08
CA LEU A 15 -11.59 17.58 5.73
C LEU A 15 -11.34 19.06 5.39
N HIS A 16 -12.26 19.70 4.66
CA HIS A 16 -12.11 21.10 4.26
C HIS A 16 -12.14 22.01 5.50
N ALA A 17 -13.12 21.83 6.39
CA ALA A 17 -13.26 22.58 7.63
C ALA A 17 -12.14 22.32 8.66
N MET A 18 -11.46 21.17 8.59
CA MET A 18 -10.29 20.87 9.42
C MET A 18 -8.99 21.40 8.79
N LEU A 19 -8.85 21.38 7.46
CA LEU A 19 -7.71 21.97 6.75
C LEU A 19 -7.70 23.50 6.90
N ASP A 20 -8.86 24.16 6.89
CA ASP A 20 -9.00 25.59 7.19
C ASP A 20 -8.59 25.96 8.63
N ARG A 21 -8.53 24.97 9.53
CA ARG A 21 -8.11 25.15 10.95
C ARG A 21 -6.65 24.80 11.19
N LEU A 22 -5.93 24.31 10.18
CA LEU A 22 -4.51 23.96 10.27
C LEU A 22 -3.67 25.14 9.76
N GLU A 23 -2.61 25.50 10.50
CA GLU A 23 -1.71 26.61 10.13
C GLU A 23 -0.92 26.36 8.83
N ALA A 24 -0.80 25.10 8.36
CA ALA A 24 -0.11 24.71 7.12
C ALA A 24 -0.71 23.42 6.50
N PRO A 25 -1.84 23.51 5.78
CA PRO A 25 -2.54 22.35 5.21
C PRO A 25 -1.79 21.68 4.04
N ASP A 26 -1.02 22.47 3.29
CA ASP A 26 -0.13 22.08 2.20
C ASP A 26 0.98 21.12 2.65
N LEU A 27 1.69 21.44 3.75
CA LEU A 27 2.77 20.60 4.30
C LEU A 27 2.25 19.23 4.78
N VAL A 28 1.06 19.20 5.38
CA VAL A 28 0.42 17.97 5.86
C VAL A 28 0.01 17.08 4.69
N LEU A 29 -0.55 17.66 3.61
CA LEU A 29 -0.90 16.93 2.40
C LEU A 29 0.34 16.39 1.68
N ALA A 30 1.39 17.20 1.53
CA ALA A 30 2.65 16.78 0.93
C ALA A 30 3.31 15.61 1.71
N GLN A 31 3.29 15.69 3.04
CA GLN A 31 3.80 14.61 3.89
C GLN A 31 2.94 13.34 3.77
N ALA A 32 1.60 13.47 3.71
CA ALA A 32 0.71 12.33 3.54
C ALA A 32 0.91 11.65 2.17
N VAL A 33 1.14 12.41 1.10
CA VAL A 33 1.47 11.88 -0.23
C VAL A 33 2.78 11.08 -0.16
N ARG A 34 3.84 11.65 0.43
CA ARG A 34 5.14 10.96 0.58
C ARG A 34 5.03 9.66 1.35
N GLU A 35 4.30 9.65 2.47
CA GLU A 35 4.10 8.45 3.28
C GLU A 35 3.29 7.38 2.51
N MET A 36 2.29 7.77 1.72
CA MET A 36 1.54 6.83 0.89
C MET A 36 2.37 6.28 -0.29
N GLU A 37 3.22 7.10 -0.92
CA GLU A 37 4.16 6.65 -1.95
C GLU A 37 5.13 5.61 -1.39
N GLN A 38 5.67 5.85 -0.20
CA GLN A 38 6.55 4.89 0.49
C GLN A 38 5.83 3.58 0.82
N ALA A 39 4.60 3.65 1.31
CA ALA A 39 3.79 2.45 1.58
C ALA A 39 3.49 1.67 0.30
N LEU A 40 3.12 2.37 -0.78
CA LEU A 40 2.88 1.76 -2.09
C LEU A 40 4.12 1.06 -2.63
N ASP A 41 5.30 1.68 -2.55
CA ASP A 41 6.54 1.06 -3.01
C ASP A 41 6.89 -0.20 -2.19
N GLN A 42 6.66 -0.17 -0.88
CA GLN A 42 6.82 -1.35 -0.02
C GLN A 42 5.86 -2.48 -0.42
N ASP A 43 4.58 -2.15 -0.66
CA ASP A 43 3.55 -3.10 -1.06
C ASP A 43 3.82 -3.68 -2.46
N LYS A 44 4.30 -2.86 -3.42
CA LYS A 44 4.74 -3.30 -4.76
C LYS A 44 5.88 -4.30 -4.67
N ARG A 45 6.89 -4.01 -3.86
CA ARG A 45 8.03 -4.93 -3.63
C ARG A 45 7.57 -6.24 -2.97
N ALA A 46 6.62 -6.16 -2.03
CA ALA A 46 6.05 -7.34 -1.40
C ALA A 46 5.27 -8.20 -2.40
N LEU A 47 4.45 -7.59 -3.26
CA LEU A 47 3.75 -8.28 -4.34
C LEU A 47 4.73 -8.94 -5.32
N ALA A 48 5.75 -8.22 -5.77
CA ALA A 48 6.76 -8.76 -6.69
C ALA A 48 7.51 -9.97 -6.10
N ARG A 49 7.77 -9.98 -4.78
CA ARG A 49 8.33 -11.15 -4.09
C ARG A 49 7.38 -12.34 -4.08
N LEU A 50 6.10 -12.08 -3.81
CA LEU A 50 5.06 -13.11 -3.79
C LEU A 50 4.86 -13.72 -5.18
N GLU A 51 4.86 -12.90 -6.24
CA GLU A 51 4.77 -13.37 -7.63
C GLU A 51 5.96 -14.27 -8.01
N ARG A 52 7.18 -13.89 -7.62
CA ARG A 52 8.37 -14.74 -7.84
C ARG A 52 8.28 -16.08 -7.09
N GLU A 53 7.77 -16.08 -5.86
CA GLU A 53 7.49 -17.33 -5.13
C GLU A 53 6.45 -18.18 -5.88
N GLY A 54 5.39 -17.54 -6.39
CA GLY A 54 4.39 -18.18 -7.24
C GLY A 54 5.00 -18.85 -8.47
N THR A 55 5.81 -18.13 -9.24
CA THR A 55 6.50 -18.68 -10.42
C THR A 55 7.39 -19.87 -10.04
N ARG A 56 8.17 -19.75 -8.97
CA ARG A 56 9.03 -20.86 -8.51
C ARG A 56 8.22 -22.11 -8.15
N LEU A 57 7.08 -21.95 -7.48
CA LEU A 57 6.19 -23.05 -7.16
C LEU A 57 5.54 -23.63 -8.43
N GLN A 58 5.18 -22.80 -9.42
CA GLN A 58 4.66 -23.27 -10.71
C GLN A 58 5.69 -24.13 -11.45
N ASP A 59 6.96 -23.70 -11.47
CA ASP A 59 8.06 -24.46 -12.08
C ASP A 59 8.25 -25.82 -11.37
N GLN A 60 8.26 -25.82 -10.04
CA GLN A 60 8.33 -27.04 -9.24
C GLN A 60 7.16 -27.99 -9.52
N ARG A 61 5.93 -27.45 -9.69
CA ARG A 61 4.77 -28.24 -10.10
C ARG A 61 4.99 -28.88 -11.46
N ALA A 62 5.47 -28.10 -12.43
CA ALA A 62 5.69 -28.56 -13.79
C ALA A 62 6.78 -29.65 -13.86
N GLU A 63 7.79 -29.60 -12.97
CA GLU A 63 8.77 -30.68 -12.81
C GLU A 63 8.12 -31.97 -12.28
N LEU A 64 7.31 -31.88 -11.22
CA LEU A 64 6.59 -33.04 -10.68
C LEU A 64 5.63 -33.65 -11.71
N GLU A 65 4.90 -32.83 -12.45
CA GLU A 65 4.00 -33.27 -13.52
C GLU A 65 4.74 -33.93 -14.70
N ARG A 66 5.96 -33.48 -15.02
CA ARG A 66 6.82 -34.14 -16.02
C ARG A 66 7.30 -35.50 -15.52
N GLY A 67 7.76 -35.58 -14.27
CA GLY A 67 8.15 -36.85 -13.64
C GLY A 67 6.99 -37.84 -13.58
N LEU A 68 5.78 -37.36 -13.26
CA LEU A 68 4.57 -38.18 -13.26
C LEU A 68 4.27 -38.80 -14.62
N ARG A 69 4.41 -38.03 -15.71
CA ARG A 69 4.25 -38.55 -17.08
C ARG A 69 5.26 -39.64 -17.40
N GLN A 70 6.53 -39.44 -17.08
CA GLN A 70 7.57 -40.45 -17.28
C GLN A 70 7.29 -41.73 -16.48
N THR A 71 6.83 -41.60 -15.23
CA THR A 71 6.45 -42.77 -14.42
C THR A 71 5.17 -43.45 -14.91
N ALA A 72 4.29 -42.74 -15.61
CA ALA A 72 3.10 -43.32 -16.23
C ALA A 72 3.49 -44.18 -17.43
N GLU A 73 4.37 -43.68 -18.31
CA GLU A 73 4.92 -44.46 -19.43
C GLU A 73 5.62 -45.73 -18.94
N ALA A 74 6.51 -45.62 -17.95
CA ALA A 74 7.19 -46.78 -17.37
C ALA A 74 6.23 -47.78 -16.71
N LEU A 75 5.13 -47.29 -16.12
CA LEU A 75 4.11 -48.17 -15.55
C LEU A 75 3.36 -48.93 -16.64
N ASP A 76 3.01 -48.27 -17.74
CA ASP A 76 2.32 -48.90 -18.87
C ASP A 76 3.19 -50.03 -19.47
N ASP A 77 4.51 -49.82 -19.58
CA ASP A 77 5.46 -50.86 -19.99
C ASP A 77 5.51 -52.05 -19.02
N CYS A 78 5.57 -51.80 -17.71
CA CYS A 78 5.56 -52.86 -16.69
C CYS A 78 4.26 -53.68 -16.72
N LEU A 79 3.11 -53.02 -16.92
CA LEU A 79 1.81 -53.68 -17.03
C LEU A 79 1.70 -54.48 -18.33
N ALA A 80 2.19 -53.94 -19.45
CA ALA A 80 2.24 -54.66 -20.72
C ALA A 80 3.12 -55.92 -20.64
N ALA A 81 4.19 -55.88 -19.85
CA ALA A 81 5.07 -57.02 -19.58
C ALA A 81 4.50 -58.01 -18.53
N GLY A 82 3.34 -57.74 -17.93
CA GLY A 82 2.72 -58.57 -16.89
C GLY A 82 3.50 -58.62 -15.57
N GLN A 83 4.36 -57.62 -15.31
CA GLN A 83 5.24 -57.57 -14.14
C GLN A 83 4.59 -56.81 -12.99
N ASP A 84 3.51 -57.39 -12.43
CA ASP A 84 2.72 -56.76 -11.36
C ASP A 84 3.54 -56.41 -10.10
N ASP A 85 4.56 -57.22 -9.78
CA ASP A 85 5.43 -56.98 -8.63
C ASP A 85 6.28 -55.71 -8.78
N LEU A 86 6.64 -55.35 -10.03
CA LEU A 86 7.35 -54.11 -10.36
C LEU A 86 6.38 -52.94 -10.56
N ALA A 87 5.15 -53.19 -11.02
CA ALA A 87 4.12 -52.16 -11.19
C ALA A 87 3.64 -51.58 -9.85
N ARG A 88 3.46 -52.41 -8.81
CA ARG A 88 2.99 -51.99 -7.48
C ARG A 88 3.81 -50.85 -6.84
N PRO A 89 5.16 -50.94 -6.72
CA PRO A 89 5.95 -49.85 -6.16
C PRO A 89 5.96 -48.60 -7.05
N VAL A 90 5.89 -48.74 -8.38
CA VAL A 90 5.77 -47.61 -9.31
C VAL A 90 4.45 -46.87 -9.11
N ILE A 91 3.32 -47.60 -9.01
CA ILE A 91 2.00 -47.03 -8.71
C ILE A 91 2.03 -46.28 -7.38
N ARG A 92 2.61 -46.88 -6.33
CA ARG A 92 2.71 -46.23 -5.01
C ARG A 92 3.43 -44.90 -5.11
N ARG A 93 4.60 -44.87 -5.75
CA ARG A 93 5.39 -43.65 -5.95
C ARG A 93 4.66 -42.62 -6.81
N ARG A 94 3.91 -43.06 -7.82
CA ARG A 94 3.08 -42.19 -8.65
C ARG A 94 1.99 -41.52 -7.83
N LEU A 95 1.22 -42.28 -7.06
CA LEU A 95 0.15 -41.77 -6.19
C LEU A 95 0.70 -40.79 -5.12
N GLU A 96 1.87 -41.07 -4.55
CA GLU A 96 2.55 -40.15 -3.63
C GLU A 96 2.90 -38.83 -4.31
N THR A 97 3.46 -38.89 -5.53
CA THR A 97 3.86 -37.72 -6.32
C THR A 97 2.64 -36.93 -6.81
N GLU A 98 1.55 -37.60 -7.21
CA GLU A 98 0.27 -36.99 -7.57
C GLU A 98 -0.32 -36.23 -6.38
N ARG A 99 -0.28 -36.83 -5.18
CA ARG A 99 -0.76 -36.17 -3.96
C ARG A 99 0.06 -34.92 -3.63
N GLN A 100 1.40 -35.00 -3.76
CA GLN A 100 2.29 -33.85 -3.57
C GLN A 100 2.00 -32.73 -4.58
N ALA A 101 1.85 -33.07 -5.87
CA ALA A 101 1.50 -32.12 -6.92
C ALA A 101 0.12 -31.47 -6.68
N GLY A 102 -0.85 -32.23 -6.17
CA GLY A 102 -2.16 -31.73 -5.77
C GLY A 102 -2.10 -30.72 -4.62
N GLN A 103 -1.34 -31.03 -3.57
CA GLN A 103 -1.12 -30.10 -2.44
C GLN A 103 -0.43 -28.81 -2.90
N LEU A 104 0.59 -28.93 -3.75
CA LEU A 104 1.31 -27.79 -4.28
C LEU A 104 0.42 -26.94 -5.19
N SER A 105 -0.46 -27.57 -5.97
CA SER A 105 -1.47 -26.88 -6.78
C SER A 105 -2.48 -26.09 -5.94
N GLN A 106 -2.93 -26.64 -4.81
CA GLN A 106 -3.81 -25.93 -3.89
C GLN A 106 -3.12 -24.71 -3.28
N ARG A 107 -1.85 -24.86 -2.85
CA ARG A 107 -1.04 -23.75 -2.33
C ARG A 107 -0.83 -22.65 -3.37
N LEU A 108 -0.56 -23.03 -4.62
CA LEU A 108 -0.42 -22.09 -5.74
C LEU A 108 -1.70 -21.27 -5.95
N ARG A 109 -2.87 -21.93 -6.00
CA ARG A 109 -4.15 -21.23 -6.16
C ARG A 109 -4.42 -20.24 -5.03
N ALA A 110 -4.11 -20.61 -3.79
CA ALA A 110 -4.25 -19.72 -2.65
C ALA A 110 -3.31 -18.50 -2.77
N LEU A 111 -2.05 -18.73 -3.14
CA LEU A 111 -1.07 -17.67 -3.35
C LEU A 111 -1.46 -16.74 -4.50
N GLU A 112 -1.97 -17.26 -5.61
CA GLU A 112 -2.46 -16.48 -6.75
C GLU A 112 -3.67 -15.61 -6.37
N ALA A 113 -4.61 -16.16 -5.58
CA ALA A 113 -5.75 -15.39 -5.06
C ALA A 113 -5.32 -14.27 -4.10
N ASP A 114 -4.34 -14.54 -3.24
CA ASP A 114 -3.74 -13.54 -2.35
C ASP A 114 -3.00 -12.45 -3.14
N ALA A 115 -2.27 -12.84 -4.19
CA ALA A 115 -1.59 -11.91 -5.09
C ALA A 115 -2.59 -10.97 -5.76
N GLU A 116 -3.68 -11.52 -6.26
CA GLU A 116 -4.73 -10.77 -6.94
C GLU A 116 -5.42 -9.78 -5.99
N THR A 117 -5.75 -10.23 -4.79
CA THR A 117 -6.32 -9.35 -3.74
C THR A 117 -5.36 -8.20 -3.41
N ARG A 118 -4.04 -8.47 -3.34
CA ARG A 118 -3.03 -7.44 -3.11
C ARG A 118 -2.93 -6.47 -4.29
N ARG A 119 -2.96 -6.95 -5.53
CA ARG A 119 -2.99 -6.10 -6.74
C ARG A 119 -4.17 -5.14 -6.74
N GLN A 120 -5.36 -5.64 -6.42
CA GLN A 120 -6.57 -4.81 -6.36
C GLN A 120 -6.45 -3.71 -5.31
N ARG A 121 -5.99 -4.05 -4.09
CA ARG A 121 -5.74 -3.06 -3.03
C ARG A 121 -4.70 -2.03 -3.44
N LEU A 122 -3.66 -2.45 -4.14
CA LEU A 122 -2.60 -1.57 -4.62
C LEU A 122 -3.12 -0.59 -5.67
N ALA A 123 -3.93 -1.08 -6.62
CA ALA A 123 -4.60 -0.22 -7.61
C ALA A 123 -5.54 0.81 -6.94
N GLU A 124 -6.29 0.41 -5.91
CA GLU A 124 -7.11 1.34 -5.12
C GLU A 124 -6.26 2.39 -4.40
N GLN A 125 -5.15 1.99 -3.78
CA GLN A 125 -4.23 2.90 -3.11
C GLN A 125 -3.58 3.88 -4.09
N GLU A 126 -3.21 3.42 -5.29
CA GLU A 126 -2.70 4.28 -6.36
C GLU A 126 -3.74 5.31 -6.82
N ALA A 127 -4.99 4.89 -7.03
CA ALA A 127 -6.07 5.81 -7.40
C ALA A 127 -6.31 6.87 -6.31
N ARG A 128 -6.29 6.48 -5.03
CA ARG A 128 -6.38 7.42 -3.89
C ARG A 128 -5.21 8.39 -3.84
N LEU A 129 -4.01 7.93 -4.19
CA LEU A 129 -2.82 8.76 -4.23
C LEU A 129 -2.90 9.82 -5.33
N VAL A 130 -3.46 9.48 -6.50
CA VAL A 130 -3.72 10.46 -7.57
C VAL A 130 -4.71 11.54 -7.10
N ASP A 131 -5.79 11.16 -6.42
CA ASP A 131 -6.75 12.13 -5.84
C ASP A 131 -6.13 13.00 -4.74
N LEU A 132 -5.22 12.46 -3.92
CA LEU A 132 -4.50 13.28 -2.94
C LEU A 132 -3.51 14.24 -3.59
N ARG A 133 -2.80 13.82 -4.63
CA ARG A 133 -1.89 14.68 -5.40
C ARG A 133 -2.64 15.81 -6.09
N SER A 134 -3.79 15.54 -6.71
CA SER A 134 -4.58 16.58 -7.37
C SER A 134 -5.12 17.60 -6.36
N ARG A 135 -5.50 17.15 -5.16
CA ARG A 135 -5.90 18.05 -4.06
C ARG A 135 -4.72 18.87 -3.54
N ALA A 136 -3.55 18.27 -3.33
CA ALA A 136 -2.37 18.99 -2.89
C ALA A 136 -2.00 20.10 -3.89
N ALA A 137 -2.00 19.80 -5.19
CA ALA A 137 -1.75 20.78 -6.25
C ALA A 137 -2.78 21.93 -6.24
N PHE A 138 -4.06 21.62 -6.01
CA PHE A 138 -5.11 22.64 -5.90
C PHE A 138 -4.89 23.60 -4.72
N TYR A 139 -4.44 23.10 -3.56
CA TYR A 139 -4.13 23.95 -2.40
C TYR A 139 -2.86 24.77 -2.61
N GLU A 140 -1.84 24.21 -3.26
CA GLU A 140 -0.64 24.98 -3.65
C GLU A 140 -1.00 26.13 -4.59
N GLU A 141 -1.87 25.90 -5.58
CA GLU A 141 -2.32 26.94 -6.53
C GLU A 141 -3.25 27.99 -5.88
N SER A 142 -4.16 27.54 -4.99
CA SER A 142 -5.09 28.43 -4.27
C SER A 142 -4.39 29.24 -3.18
N GLY A 143 -3.43 28.64 -2.48
CA GLY A 143 -2.57 29.31 -1.49
C GLY A 143 -1.64 30.33 -2.14
N ALA A 144 -1.08 30.02 -3.31
CA ALA A 144 -0.23 30.97 -4.06
C ALA A 144 -1.02 32.20 -4.57
N ALA A 145 -2.31 32.05 -4.91
CA ALA A 145 -3.17 33.17 -5.30
C ALA A 145 -3.51 34.10 -4.12
N GLU A 146 -3.63 33.55 -2.91
CA GLU A 146 -3.79 34.32 -1.67
C GLU A 146 -2.46 34.96 -1.23
N GLU A 147 -1.34 34.23 -1.24
CA GLU A 147 -0.01 34.75 -0.87
C GLU A 147 0.51 35.83 -1.84
N GLY A 148 0.20 35.76 -3.13
CA GLY A 148 0.53 36.82 -4.09
C GLY A 148 -0.22 38.13 -3.79
N ARG A 149 -1.49 38.05 -3.38
CA ARG A 149 -2.31 39.21 -2.96
C ARG A 149 -1.96 39.70 -1.55
N PHE A 150 -1.61 38.77 -0.66
CA PHE A 150 -1.25 39.06 0.72
C PHE A 150 0.15 39.68 0.78
N SER A 151 1.12 39.22 -0.01
CA SER A 151 2.46 39.82 -0.12
C SER A 151 2.43 41.26 -0.65
N GLU A 152 1.60 41.55 -1.67
CA GLU A 152 1.39 42.93 -2.16
C GLU A 152 0.63 43.81 -1.16
N ALA A 153 -0.39 43.28 -0.47
CA ALA A 153 -1.17 44.02 0.54
C ALA A 153 -0.42 44.25 1.87
N TRP A 154 0.53 43.39 2.22
CA TRP A 154 1.35 43.52 3.42
C TRP A 154 2.60 44.36 3.19
N SER A 155 3.12 44.40 1.95
CA SER A 155 4.16 45.37 1.57
C SER A 155 3.67 46.81 1.64
N SER A 156 2.36 47.06 1.56
CA SER A 156 1.77 48.40 1.75
C SER A 156 1.32 48.72 3.18
N SER A 157 1.45 47.79 4.14
CA SER A 157 0.82 47.92 5.47
C SER A 157 1.74 47.48 6.62
N SER A 158 3.06 47.62 6.46
CA SER A 158 4.06 47.13 7.43
C SER A 158 4.38 48.12 8.58
N ASP A 159 3.41 48.91 9.07
CA ASP A 159 3.69 49.81 10.21
C ASP A 159 2.54 49.98 11.22
N ALA A 160 1.45 49.23 11.08
CA ALA A 160 0.33 49.28 12.03
C ALA A 160 0.31 48.02 12.90
N VAL A 161 0.60 48.19 14.20
CA VAL A 161 0.42 47.13 15.21
C VAL A 161 -1.05 46.72 15.23
N ARG A 162 -1.32 45.44 15.00
CA ARG A 162 -2.68 44.91 14.90
C ARG A 162 -3.22 44.61 16.30
N ASP A 163 -4.52 44.81 16.50
CA ASP A 163 -5.18 44.53 17.79
C ASP A 163 -4.95 43.09 18.27
N ALA A 164 -4.81 42.13 17.34
CA ALA A 164 -4.46 40.75 17.67
C ALA A 164 -3.07 40.61 18.32
N ASP A 165 -2.07 41.38 17.87
CA ASP A 165 -0.73 41.38 18.45
C ASP A 165 -0.74 42.01 19.85
N VAL A 166 -1.60 43.02 20.06
CA VAL A 166 -1.84 43.63 21.38
C VAL A 166 -2.49 42.64 22.34
N GLU A 167 -3.42 41.84 21.86
CA GLU A 167 -4.14 40.86 22.67
C GLU A 167 -3.25 39.66 23.06
N ILE A 168 -2.39 39.22 22.15
CA ILE A 168 -1.36 38.20 22.42
C ILE A 168 -0.34 38.73 23.44
N ALA A 169 0.14 39.98 23.29
CA ALA A 169 1.04 40.61 24.24
C ALA A 169 0.39 40.75 25.64
N LEU A 170 -0.89 41.10 25.70
CA LEU A 170 -1.64 41.20 26.96
C LEU A 170 -1.76 39.84 27.68
N LEU A 171 -2.02 38.76 26.94
CA LEU A 171 -2.10 37.40 27.48
C LEU A 171 -0.75 36.92 28.00
N GLN A 172 0.35 37.24 27.32
CA GLN A 172 1.70 36.92 27.77
C GLN A 172 2.08 37.70 29.04
N ALA A 173 1.75 38.99 29.12
CA ALA A 173 2.00 39.82 30.30
C ALA A 173 1.21 39.33 31.54
N LYS A 174 -0.04 38.89 31.37
CA LYS A 174 -0.84 38.30 32.45
C LYS A 174 -0.26 36.98 32.96
N ARG A 175 0.26 36.13 32.07
CA ARG A 175 0.91 34.86 32.43
C ARG A 175 2.21 35.08 33.20
N GLN A 176 3.01 36.07 32.82
CA GLN A 176 4.24 36.40 33.55
C GLN A 176 3.96 36.92 34.96
N ARG A 177 2.90 37.72 35.16
CA ARG A 177 2.46 38.16 36.50
C ARG A 177 1.86 37.04 37.35
N GLY A 178 1.19 36.06 36.73
CA GLY A 178 0.68 34.87 37.43
C GLY A 178 1.77 33.87 37.84
N ALA A 179 2.95 33.93 37.23
CA ALA A 179 4.09 33.06 37.55
C ALA A 179 5.04 33.63 38.62
N THR A 180 4.78 34.85 39.13
CA THR A 180 5.61 35.51 40.17
C THR A 180 4.87 35.68 41.51
N SER A 181 3.84 34.87 41.76
CA SER A 181 3.17 34.82 43.06
C SER A 181 3.16 33.41 43.65
#